data_AF-A0A834ESG0-F1
#
_entry.id   AF-A0A834ESG0-F1
#
_cell.length_a   1.000
_cell.length_b   1.000
_cell.length_c   1.000
_cell.angle_alpha   90.00
_cell.angle_beta   90.00
_cell.angle_gamma   90.00
#
_symmetry.space_group_name_H-M   'P 1'
#
loop_
_entity.id
_entity.type
_entity.pdbx_description
1 polymer ?
#
loop_
_entity_poly.entity_id
_entity_poly.type
_entity_poly.pdbx_seq_one_letter_code
_entity_poly.pdbx_strand_id
1 'polypeptide(L)'
;MAEPVPLPADPMELENLEYRPVRVRGHFDHSKELYLMPRTLVDPAREARAAENNPERNHWHYRDLEAMAKVTGTEPIFIDADFKSTVPGGPIGGQTRVTLRNEHTQYIVTWYGLCAATSYLWAKKFLCGTRGT
;
A
#
# COMPACT_ATOMS: atom_id res chain seq x y z
N MET A 1 3.61 -5.97 14.01
CA MET A 1 3.19 -4.61 13.66
C MET A 1 3.95 -3.66 14.57
N ALA A 2 4.38 -2.50 14.05
CA ALA A 2 5.00 -1.47 14.87
C ALA A 2 4.00 -0.93 15.91
N GLU A 3 4.50 -0.42 17.03
CA GLU A 3 3.65 0.21 18.03
C GLU A 3 3.07 1.52 17.49
N PRO A 4 1.76 1.79 17.65
CA PRO A 4 1.16 3.02 17.18
C PRO A 4 1.70 4.26 17.90
N VAL A 5 2.14 5.27 17.15
CA VAL A 5 2.69 6.53 17.67
C VAL A 5 1.63 7.64 17.71
N PRO A 6 1.73 8.66 18.56
CA PRO A 6 0.83 9.81 18.47
C PRO A 6 1.02 10.54 17.13
N LEU A 7 -0.06 11.16 16.62
CA LEU A 7 0.04 12.03 15.46
C LEU A 7 0.89 13.28 15.81
N PRO A 8 1.95 13.59 15.05
CA PRO A 8 2.80 14.74 15.32
C PRO A 8 2.05 16.04 15.07
N ALA A 9 2.48 17.11 15.74
CA ALA A 9 1.90 18.44 15.56
C ALA A 9 2.43 19.15 14.30
N ASP A 10 3.63 18.79 13.84
CA ASP A 10 4.24 19.34 12.63
C ASP A 10 3.90 18.45 11.41
N PRO A 11 3.23 18.99 10.38
CA PRO A 11 2.96 18.27 9.15
C PRO A 11 4.21 17.77 8.41
N MET A 12 5.36 18.45 8.56
CA MET A 12 6.61 18.02 7.90
C MET A 12 7.12 16.67 8.41
N GLU A 13 6.76 16.27 9.63
CA GLU A 13 7.18 14.98 10.20
C GLU A 13 6.37 13.80 9.61
N LEU A 14 5.25 14.06 8.96
CA LEU A 14 4.35 13.02 8.43
C LEU A 14 4.95 12.22 7.28
N GLU A 15 5.90 12.79 6.53
CA GLU A 15 6.62 12.08 5.47
C GLU A 15 7.37 10.86 6.04
N ASN A 16 7.85 10.95 7.28
CA ASN A 16 8.51 9.85 7.98
C ASN A 16 7.54 8.84 8.62
N LEU A 17 6.23 9.07 8.49
CA LEU A 17 5.16 8.25 9.06
C LEU A 17 4.34 7.53 7.99
N GLU A 18 4.78 7.52 6.73
CA GLU A 18 4.11 6.75 5.68
C GLU A 18 3.97 5.27 6.11
N TYR A 19 2.72 4.76 6.08
CA TYR A 19 2.35 3.41 6.53
C TYR A 19 2.62 3.09 8.02
N ARG A 20 2.89 4.09 8.85
CA ARG A 20 3.09 3.89 10.29
C ARG A 20 1.74 3.99 11.01
N PRO A 21 1.40 3.05 11.90
CA PRO A 21 0.19 3.15 12.68
C PRO A 21 0.25 4.37 13.60
N VAL A 22 -0.84 5.14 13.65
CA VAL A 22 -0.96 6.33 14.48
C VAL A 22 -2.16 6.23 15.41
N ARG A 23 -2.08 6.88 16.58
CA ARG A 23 -3.21 7.08 17.48
C ARG A 23 -3.76 8.49 17.30
N VAL A 24 -5.05 8.57 17.04
CA VAL A 24 -5.79 9.83 16.89
C VAL A 24 -7.01 9.85 17.81
N ARG A 25 -7.39 11.04 18.25
CA ARG A 25 -8.63 11.29 19.00
C ARG A 25 -9.27 12.56 18.46
N GLY A 26 -10.60 12.54 18.32
CA GLY A 26 -11.34 13.68 17.80
C GLY A 26 -12.81 13.33 17.63
N HIS A 27 -13.47 14.11 16.78
CA HIS A 27 -14.85 13.89 16.35
C HIS A 27 -14.88 13.78 14.83
N PHE A 28 -15.80 13.00 14.30
CA PHE A 28 -16.00 12.88 12.85
C PHE A 28 -16.94 14.00 12.38
N ASP A 29 -16.49 14.77 11.40
CA ASP A 29 -17.32 15.77 10.71
C ASP A 29 -17.89 15.16 9.41
N HIS A 30 -19.16 14.76 9.47
CA HIS A 30 -19.88 14.18 8.33
C HIS A 30 -20.46 15.24 7.37
N SER A 31 -20.29 16.53 7.65
CA SER A 31 -20.82 17.59 6.78
C SER A 31 -20.06 17.72 5.45
N LYS A 32 -18.84 17.16 5.39
CA LYS A 32 -17.92 17.27 4.25
C LYS A 32 -17.41 15.90 3.76
N GLU A 33 -18.31 14.92 3.70
CA GLU A 33 -17.96 13.61 3.16
C GLU A 33 -17.61 13.70 1.67
N LEU A 34 -16.55 12.99 1.27
CA LEU A 34 -16.08 12.90 -0.11
C LEU A 34 -16.45 11.55 -0.70
N TYR A 35 -16.99 11.52 -1.92
CA TYR A 35 -17.38 10.28 -2.58
C TYR A 35 -16.28 9.78 -3.52
N LEU A 36 -15.66 8.66 -3.14
CA LEU A 36 -14.72 7.95 -4.00
C LEU A 36 -15.50 7.08 -4.99
N MET A 37 -15.38 7.41 -6.27
CA MET A 37 -16.05 6.75 -7.36
C MET A 37 -15.47 5.35 -7.61
N PRO A 38 -16.30 4.37 -8.03
CA PRO A 38 -15.81 3.07 -8.43
C PRO A 38 -14.76 3.18 -9.53
N ARG A 39 -13.74 2.34 -9.45
CA ARG A 39 -12.87 2.02 -10.60
C ARG A 39 -13.45 0.77 -11.25
N THR A 40 -13.95 0.88 -12.48
CA THR A 40 -14.46 -0.29 -13.18
C THR A 40 -13.28 -1.09 -13.74
N LEU A 41 -13.36 -2.41 -13.65
CA LEU A 41 -12.31 -3.30 -14.16
C LEU A 41 -12.44 -3.62 -15.67
N VAL A 42 -13.42 -3.04 -16.36
CA VAL A 42 -13.80 -3.44 -17.73
C VAL A 42 -12.76 -3.00 -18.77
N ASP A 43 -12.19 -1.80 -18.62
CA ASP A 43 -11.08 -1.31 -19.47
C ASP A 43 -10.20 -0.34 -18.69
N PRO A 44 -9.16 -0.84 -18.00
CA PRO A 44 -8.31 -0.03 -17.14
C PRO A 44 -7.58 1.10 -17.88
N ALA A 45 -7.24 0.90 -19.16
CA ALA A 45 -6.47 1.86 -19.94
C ALA A 45 -7.34 3.03 -20.42
N ARG A 46 -8.58 2.75 -20.82
CA ARG A 46 -9.57 3.76 -21.17
C ARG A 46 -10.05 4.54 -19.95
N GLU A 47 -10.31 3.84 -18.84
CA GLU A 47 -10.75 4.51 -17.60
C GLU A 47 -9.64 5.34 -16.97
N ALA A 48 -8.39 4.86 -16.94
CA ALA A 48 -7.29 5.67 -16.42
C ALA A 48 -7.11 7.00 -17.16
N ARG A 49 -7.50 7.08 -18.45
CA ARG A 49 -7.47 8.31 -19.24
C ARG A 49 -8.70 9.21 -19.05
N ALA A 50 -9.83 8.65 -18.60
CA ALA A 50 -11.11 9.37 -18.46
C ALA A 50 -11.47 9.69 -17.00
N ALA A 51 -10.76 9.12 -16.04
CA ALA A 51 -11.05 9.20 -14.61
C ALA A 51 -10.31 10.36 -13.94
N GLU A 52 -10.54 11.58 -14.44
CA GLU A 52 -10.12 12.80 -13.75
C GLU A 52 -11.05 13.11 -12.58
N ASN A 53 -10.50 13.63 -11.48
CA ASN A 53 -11.31 14.07 -10.35
C ASN A 53 -12.20 15.25 -10.76
N ASN A 54 -13.44 15.30 -10.26
CA ASN A 54 -14.35 16.43 -10.42
C ASN A 54 -14.72 16.98 -9.03
N PRO A 55 -13.94 17.96 -8.52
CA PRO A 55 -14.18 18.56 -7.20
C PRO A 55 -15.54 19.24 -7.06
N GLU A 56 -16.06 19.84 -8.14
CA GLU A 56 -17.35 20.56 -8.12
C GLU A 56 -18.54 19.62 -7.88
N ARG A 57 -18.46 18.39 -8.38
CA ARG A 57 -19.48 17.35 -8.18
C ARG A 57 -19.18 16.43 -7.02
N ASN A 58 -18.08 16.67 -6.29
CA ASN A 58 -17.60 15.77 -5.24
C ASN A 58 -17.39 14.33 -5.72
N HIS A 59 -16.93 14.17 -6.97
CA HIS A 59 -16.64 12.86 -7.57
C HIS A 59 -15.14 12.68 -7.67
N TRP A 60 -14.61 11.73 -6.89
CA TRP A 60 -13.18 11.49 -6.80
C TRP A 60 -12.84 10.10 -7.33
N HIS A 61 -12.03 10.00 -8.37
CA HIS A 61 -11.59 8.72 -8.92
C HIS A 61 -10.28 8.23 -8.32
N TYR A 62 -9.48 9.13 -7.77
CA TYR A 62 -8.26 8.82 -7.04
C TYR A 62 -8.08 9.83 -5.89
N ARG A 63 -7.29 9.43 -4.89
CA ARG A 63 -7.04 10.24 -3.68
C ARG A 63 -5.98 11.30 -3.99
N ASP A 64 -6.43 12.45 -4.49
CA ASP A 64 -5.61 13.65 -4.63
C ASP A 64 -5.70 14.47 -3.33
N LEU A 65 -4.71 14.31 -2.46
CA LEU A 65 -4.76 14.87 -1.11
C LEU A 65 -4.86 16.40 -1.10
N GLU A 66 -4.13 17.06 -1.99
CA GLU A 66 -4.11 18.53 -2.09
C GLU A 66 -5.46 19.06 -2.55
N ALA A 67 -6.02 18.48 -3.60
CA ALA A 67 -7.32 18.89 -4.10
C ALA A 67 -8.45 18.60 -3.09
N MET A 68 -8.42 17.43 -2.44
CA MET A 68 -9.41 17.03 -1.43
C MET A 68 -9.33 17.92 -0.18
N ALA A 69 -8.12 18.23 0.29
CA ALA A 69 -7.88 19.14 1.40
C ALA A 69 -8.43 20.54 1.11
N LYS A 70 -8.20 21.05 -0.10
CA LYS A 70 -8.71 22.37 -0.52
C LYS A 70 -10.24 22.43 -0.50
N VAL A 71 -10.94 21.38 -0.91
CA VAL A 71 -12.41 21.31 -0.90
C VAL A 71 -12.97 21.20 0.52
N THR A 72 -12.32 20.42 1.38
CA THR A 72 -12.78 20.18 2.75
C THR A 72 -12.32 21.25 3.74
N GLY A 73 -11.28 22.01 3.41
CA GLY A 73 -10.62 22.97 4.30
C GLY A 73 -9.79 22.27 5.39
N THR A 74 -9.22 21.10 5.08
CA THR A 74 -8.34 20.34 5.98
C THR A 74 -6.89 20.41 5.52
N GLU A 75 -5.98 19.87 6.32
CA GLU A 75 -4.62 19.56 5.86
C GLU A 75 -4.62 18.38 4.86
N PRO A 76 -3.66 18.30 3.93
CA PRO A 76 -3.54 17.22 2.93
C PRO A 76 -3.01 15.91 3.53
N ILE A 77 -3.69 15.42 4.57
CA ILE A 77 -3.33 14.23 5.33
C ILE A 77 -4.44 13.18 5.17
N PHE A 78 -4.05 11.96 4.81
CA PHE A 78 -4.97 10.84 4.73
C PHE A 78 -4.67 9.80 5.80
N ILE A 79 -5.69 9.45 6.59
CA ILE A 79 -5.62 8.43 7.62
C ILE A 79 -6.59 7.32 7.24
N ASP A 80 -6.06 6.12 7.03
CA ASP A 80 -6.89 4.93 6.78
C ASP A 80 -7.16 4.18 8.09
N ALA A 81 -8.39 3.72 8.27
CA ALA A 81 -8.76 2.92 9.43
C ALA A 81 -8.48 1.45 9.15
N ASP A 82 -7.65 0.83 10.00
CA ASP A 82 -7.48 -0.62 9.95
C ASP A 82 -8.73 -1.34 10.49
N PHE A 83 -8.83 -2.65 10.25
CA PHE A 83 -10.00 -3.44 10.66
C PHE A 83 -10.32 -3.32 12.15
N LYS A 84 -9.30 -3.20 13.01
CA LYS A 84 -9.46 -3.13 14.47
C LYS A 84 -9.84 -1.73 14.96
N SER A 85 -9.65 -0.72 14.14
CA SER A 85 -9.87 0.69 14.46
C SER A 85 -11.27 1.19 14.05
N THR A 86 -12.16 0.29 13.63
CA THR A 86 -13.57 0.62 13.36
C THR A 86 -14.25 1.08 14.65
N VAL A 87 -14.87 2.26 14.62
CA VAL A 87 -15.62 2.82 15.75
C VAL A 87 -17.06 3.18 15.35
N PRO A 88 -18.05 3.09 16.26
CA PRO A 88 -19.42 3.49 15.96
C PRO A 88 -19.51 4.94 15.48
N GLY A 89 -20.16 5.17 14.33
CA GLY A 89 -20.26 6.50 13.72
C GLY A 89 -18.97 7.00 13.04
N GLY A 90 -17.89 6.22 13.07
CA GLY A 90 -16.65 6.52 12.35
C GLY A 90 -16.48 5.68 11.08
N PRO A 91 -15.31 5.76 10.42
CA PRO A 91 -15.02 4.97 9.24
C PRO A 91 -15.00 3.47 9.55
N ILE A 92 -15.55 2.68 8.62
CA ILE A 92 -15.45 1.23 8.66
C ILE A 92 -14.08 0.84 8.13
N GLY A 93 -13.23 0.32 9.00
CA GLY A 93 -11.87 -0.04 8.66
C GLY A 93 -11.77 -1.31 7.81
N GLY A 94 -10.62 -1.50 7.17
CA GLY A 94 -10.34 -2.70 6.37
C GLY A 94 -10.99 -2.74 4.97
N GLN A 95 -11.50 -1.61 4.47
CA GLN A 95 -11.97 -1.48 3.09
C GLN A 95 -10.81 -1.62 2.08
N THR A 96 -9.63 -1.11 2.41
CA THR A 96 -8.41 -1.31 1.62
C THR A 96 -7.84 -2.71 1.89
N ARG A 97 -8.27 -3.71 1.13
CA ARG A 97 -7.70 -5.07 1.22
C ARG A 97 -6.36 -5.14 0.48
N VAL A 98 -5.26 -4.90 1.19
CA VAL A 98 -3.91 -5.04 0.64
C VAL A 98 -3.51 -6.52 0.64
N THR A 99 -3.72 -7.21 -0.47
CA THR A 99 -3.17 -8.56 -0.68
C THR A 99 -1.82 -8.48 -1.37
N LEU A 100 -0.72 -8.52 -0.59
CA LEU A 100 0.62 -8.66 -1.15
C LEU A 100 0.85 -10.12 -1.55
N ARG A 101 1.22 -10.36 -2.81
CA ARG A 101 1.61 -11.70 -3.26
C ARG A 101 2.94 -12.07 -2.60
N ASN A 102 2.96 -13.17 -1.84
CA ASN A 102 4.17 -13.67 -1.19
C ASN A 102 4.70 -14.89 -1.94
N GLU A 103 5.68 -14.67 -2.82
CA GLU A 103 6.37 -15.73 -3.58
C GLU A 103 7.78 -16.02 -3.03
N HIS A 104 8.12 -15.50 -1.84
CA HIS A 104 9.47 -15.59 -1.29
C HIS A 104 9.98 -17.03 -1.17
N THR A 105 9.15 -17.96 -0.72
CA THR A 105 9.52 -19.37 -0.60
C THR A 105 9.85 -19.99 -1.96
N GLN A 106 9.07 -19.66 -3.00
CA GLN A 106 9.35 -20.13 -4.36
C GLN A 106 10.69 -19.58 -4.86
N TYR A 107 10.95 -18.28 -4.65
CA TYR A 107 12.23 -17.69 -5.03
C TYR A 107 13.40 -18.33 -4.29
N ILE A 108 13.28 -18.57 -2.99
CA ILE A 108 14.31 -19.27 -2.21
C ILE A 108 14.59 -20.64 -2.84
N VAL A 109 13.55 -21.44 -3.12
CA VAL A 109 13.73 -22.77 -3.73
C VAL A 109 14.41 -22.67 -5.08
N THR A 110 13.99 -21.75 -5.95
CA THR A 110 14.58 -21.58 -7.28
C THR A 110 16.05 -21.17 -7.19
N TRP A 111 16.38 -20.14 -6.41
CA TRP A 111 17.74 -19.61 -6.36
C TRP A 111 18.70 -20.58 -5.68
N TYR A 112 18.33 -21.14 -4.53
CA TYR A 112 19.18 -22.12 -3.86
C TYR A 112 19.27 -23.44 -4.64
N GLY A 113 18.20 -23.85 -5.33
CA GLY A 113 18.22 -25.01 -6.23
C GLY A 113 19.18 -24.83 -7.40
N LEU A 114 19.16 -23.67 -8.06
CA LEU A 114 20.10 -23.33 -9.14
C LEU A 114 21.55 -23.26 -8.64
N CYS A 115 21.78 -22.67 -7.46
CA CYS A 115 23.10 -22.67 -6.83
C CYS A 115 23.59 -24.09 -6.55
N ALA A 116 22.75 -24.95 -5.95
CA ALA A 116 23.12 -26.32 -5.64
C ALA A 116 23.44 -27.14 -6.90
N ALA A 117 22.63 -27.03 -7.95
CA ALA A 117 22.84 -27.72 -9.21
C ALA A 117 24.16 -27.29 -9.88
N THR A 118 24.42 -25.99 -9.93
CA THR A 118 25.65 -25.46 -10.54
C THR A 118 26.89 -25.81 -9.71
N SER A 119 26.83 -25.71 -8.38
CA SER A 119 27.90 -26.16 -7.47
C SER A 119 28.18 -27.66 -7.61
N TYR A 120 27.14 -28.50 -7.74
CA TYR A 120 27.30 -29.94 -7.97
C TYR A 120 28.01 -30.23 -9.29
N LEU A 121 27.57 -29.60 -10.39
CA LEU A 121 28.19 -29.80 -11.70
C LEU A 121 29.65 -29.33 -11.72
N TRP A 122 29.94 -28.20 -11.07
CA TRP A 122 31.30 -27.70 -10.89
C TRP A 122 32.17 -28.69 -10.10
N ALA A 123 31.68 -29.16 -8.95
CA ALA A 123 32.38 -30.14 -8.11
C ALA A 123 32.64 -31.44 -8.89
N LYS A 124 31.64 -31.96 -9.60
CA LYS A 124 31.78 -33.15 -10.45
C LYS A 124 32.85 -32.95 -11.52
N LYS A 125 32.85 -31.80 -12.20
CA LYS A 125 33.79 -31.50 -13.29
C LYS A 125 35.23 -31.38 -12.79
N PHE A 126 35.47 -30.69 -11.68
CA PHE A 126 36.82 -30.30 -11.25
C PHE A 126 37.40 -31.16 -10.11
N LEU A 127 36.57 -31.71 -9.22
CA LEU A 127 37.02 -32.57 -8.12
C LEU A 127 37.00 -34.06 -8.48
N CYS A 128 36.06 -34.50 -9.31
CA CYS A 128 35.99 -35.90 -9.78
C CYS A 128 36.56 -36.10 -11.20
N GLY A 129 36.52 -35.08 -12.05
CA GLY A 129 36.99 -35.16 -13.45
C GLY A 129 38.50 -35.08 -13.65
N THR A 130 39.29 -34.85 -12.60
CA THR A 130 40.77 -34.73 -12.65
C THR A 130 41.50 -36.08 -12.49
N ARG A 131 40.80 -37.21 -12.48
CA ARG A 131 41.40 -38.57 -12.39
C ARG A 131 41.69 -39.22 -13.76
N GLY A 132 42.16 -38.46 -14.76
CA GLY A 132 42.39 -39.03 -16.07
C GLY A 132 43.22 -38.18 -17.02
N THR A 133 44.48 -37.93 -16.67
CA THR A 133 45.66 -37.86 -17.56
C THR A 133 46.90 -38.08 -16.72
#